data_AF-A0A0B1SY72-F1
#
_entry.id   AF-A0A0B1SY72-F1
#
_cell.length_a   1.000
_cell.length_b   1.000
_cell.length_c   1.000
_cell.angle_alpha   90.00
_cell.angle_beta   90.00
_cell.angle_gamma   90.00
#
_symmetry.space_group_name_H-M   'P 1'
#
loop_
_entity.id
_entity.type
_entity.pdbx_description
1 polymer ?
#
loop_
_entity_poly.entity_id
_entity_poly.type
_entity_poly.pdbx_seq_one_letter_code
_entity_poly.pdbx_strand_id
1 'polypeptide(L)'
;MTMVKAYRAVWAVRHAEREDNVNRNWRRLPTARDLQSDNPMLSERGIRQAKECAERYSLNLQKLPEEPFADNASVPRIRTTLTKITENYAGDILLVSHAPAIGAIHEVWENCYITVGQATVSKFVEIEKGKFRLEFTADASHLSEKENLRPF
;
A
#
# COMPACT_ATOMS: atom_id res chain seq x y z
N MET A 1 -2.91 37.72 1.21
CA MET A 1 -3.11 36.81 0.08
C MET A 1 -3.13 35.40 0.63
N THR A 2 -4.32 34.82 0.83
CA THR A 2 -4.50 33.53 1.50
C THR A 2 -4.14 32.42 0.51
N MET A 3 -3.09 31.65 0.80
CA MET A 3 -2.76 30.46 0.02
C MET A 3 -3.94 29.49 0.09
N VAL A 4 -4.57 29.21 -1.05
CA VAL A 4 -5.54 28.13 -1.18
C VAL A 4 -4.77 26.83 -0.88
N LYS A 5 -5.22 26.10 0.13
CA LYS A 5 -4.59 24.87 0.61
C LYS A 5 -4.49 23.87 -0.54
N ALA A 6 -3.30 23.37 -0.82
CA ALA A 6 -3.08 22.34 -1.85
C ALA A 6 -3.94 21.11 -1.52
N TYR A 7 -4.77 20.70 -2.48
CA TYR A 7 -5.49 19.43 -2.46
C TYR A 7 -4.47 18.34 -2.79
N ARG A 8 -4.04 17.57 -1.79
CA ARG A 8 -3.06 16.48 -1.98
C ARG A 8 -3.75 15.19 -2.42
N ALA A 9 -3.01 14.34 -3.12
CA ALA A 9 -3.40 12.96 -3.35
C ALA A 9 -2.66 12.00 -2.41
N VAL A 10 -3.33 10.93 -2.03
CA VAL A 10 -2.75 9.79 -1.34
C VAL A 10 -2.98 8.53 -2.16
N TRP A 11 -1.90 7.84 -2.53
CA TRP A 11 -1.96 6.54 -3.19
C TRP A 11 -1.68 5.46 -2.17
N ALA A 12 -2.54 4.47 -2.07
CA ALA A 12 -2.35 3.30 -1.22
C ALA A 12 -2.09 2.09 -2.14
N VAL A 13 -0.91 1.50 -2.02
CA VAL A 13 -0.41 0.42 -2.87
C VAL A 13 -0.24 -0.83 -2.01
N ARG A 14 -0.81 -1.96 -2.42
CA ARG A 14 -0.46 -3.24 -1.80
C ARG A 14 0.89 -3.71 -2.34
N HIS A 15 1.74 -4.28 -1.49
CA HIS A 15 2.96 -4.95 -1.96
C HIS A 15 2.69 -5.97 -3.07
N ALA A 16 3.71 -6.24 -3.88
CA ALA A 16 3.66 -7.15 -5.02
C ALA A 16 3.69 -8.63 -4.61
N GLU A 17 3.73 -9.54 -5.59
CA GLU A 17 3.82 -10.99 -5.38
C GLU A 17 5.03 -11.37 -4.50
N ARG A 18 4.79 -12.17 -3.45
CA ARG A 18 5.81 -12.65 -2.52
C ARG A 18 6.38 -13.98 -2.98
N GLU A 19 7.63 -14.30 -2.65
CA GLU A 19 8.25 -15.57 -3.04
C GLU A 19 7.51 -16.78 -2.44
N ASP A 20 6.99 -16.66 -1.23
CA ASP A 20 6.20 -17.71 -0.58
C ASP A 20 4.86 -18.00 -1.27
N ASN A 21 4.40 -17.10 -2.14
CA ASN A 21 3.19 -17.28 -2.93
C ASN A 21 3.36 -18.31 -4.03
N VAL A 22 4.58 -18.48 -4.54
CA VAL A 22 4.90 -19.30 -5.72
C VAL A 22 5.84 -20.45 -5.38
N ASN A 23 6.65 -20.32 -4.33
CA ASN A 23 7.66 -21.28 -3.94
C ASN A 23 7.48 -21.74 -2.48
N ARG A 24 6.92 -22.93 -2.29
CA ARG A 24 6.74 -23.54 -0.95
C ARG A 24 8.07 -23.80 -0.22
N ASN A 25 9.19 -23.85 -0.94
CA ASN A 25 10.52 -24.07 -0.41
C ASN A 25 11.35 -22.78 -0.30
N TRP A 26 10.72 -21.60 -0.39
CA TRP A 26 11.42 -20.29 -0.41
C TRP A 26 12.44 -20.13 0.73
N ARG A 27 12.17 -20.70 1.91
CA ARG A 27 13.08 -20.67 3.08
C ARG A 27 14.41 -21.39 2.86
N ARG A 28 14.51 -22.26 1.86
CA ARG A 28 15.74 -22.95 1.48
C ARG A 28 16.60 -22.12 0.53
N LEU A 29 16.08 -21.01 0.01
CA LEU A 29 16.85 -20.13 -0.87
C LEU A 29 17.98 -19.47 -0.07
N PRO A 30 19.19 -19.32 -0.65
CA PRO A 30 20.28 -18.60 0.02
C PRO A 30 19.90 -17.17 0.44
N THR A 31 19.07 -16.50 -0.36
CA THR A 31 18.56 -15.15 -0.12
C THR A 31 17.55 -15.06 1.03
N ALA A 32 17.03 -16.20 1.52
CA ALA A 32 16.06 -16.26 2.61
C ALA A 32 16.70 -16.50 3.99
N ARG A 33 18.03 -16.68 4.06
CA ARG A 33 18.74 -17.16 5.26
C ARG A 33 18.41 -16.34 6.52
N ASP A 34 18.30 -15.02 6.37
CA ASP A 34 18.12 -14.09 7.50
C ASP A 34 16.68 -13.55 7.61
N LEU A 35 15.73 -14.14 6.87
CA LEU A 35 14.34 -13.69 6.84
C LEU A 35 13.44 -14.47 7.82
N GLN A 36 12.55 -13.74 8.49
CA GLN A 36 11.51 -14.30 9.35
C GLN A 36 10.44 -15.06 8.53
N SER A 37 9.71 -15.98 9.16
CA SER A 37 8.73 -16.86 8.47
C SER A 37 7.61 -16.14 7.75
N ASP A 38 7.24 -14.99 8.28
CA ASP A 38 6.19 -14.11 7.78
C ASP A 38 6.75 -12.96 6.92
N ASN A 39 8.07 -12.88 6.77
CA ASN A 39 8.77 -11.82 6.05
C ASN A 39 9.56 -12.34 4.81
N PRO A 40 8.92 -13.04 3.85
CA PRO A 40 9.56 -13.43 2.62
C PRO A 40 9.81 -12.22 1.71
N MET A 41 10.79 -12.34 0.82
CA MET A 41 11.05 -11.41 -0.25
C MET A 41 9.94 -11.40 -1.33
N LEU A 42 10.00 -10.45 -2.25
CA LEU A 42 9.22 -10.48 -3.48
C LEU A 42 9.72 -11.59 -4.42
N SER A 43 8.81 -12.18 -5.19
CA SER A 43 9.17 -13.07 -6.31
C SER A 43 9.77 -12.28 -7.48
N GLU A 44 10.29 -12.95 -8.50
CA GLU A 44 10.74 -12.26 -9.74
C GLU A 44 9.62 -11.44 -10.38
N ARG A 45 8.40 -12.00 -10.43
CA ARG A 45 7.20 -11.29 -10.89
C ARG A 45 6.87 -10.13 -9.96
N GLY A 46 6.98 -10.31 -8.64
CA GLY A 46 6.77 -9.25 -7.67
C GLY A 46 7.74 -8.08 -7.83
N ILE A 47 9.01 -8.35 -8.14
CA ILE A 47 10.01 -7.32 -8.43
C ILE A 47 9.63 -6.54 -9.70
N ARG A 48 9.13 -7.22 -10.74
CA ARG A 48 8.65 -6.56 -11.97
C ARG A 48 7.47 -5.64 -11.68
N GLN A 49 6.46 -6.14 -10.98
CA GLN A 49 5.29 -5.35 -10.57
C GLN A 49 5.69 -4.10 -9.78
N ALA A 50 6.65 -4.22 -8.86
CA ALA A 50 7.15 -3.08 -8.09
C ALA A 50 7.85 -2.02 -8.97
N LYS A 51 8.57 -2.44 -10.01
CA LYS A 51 9.18 -1.53 -10.98
C LYS A 51 8.13 -0.81 -11.83
N GLU A 52 7.12 -1.53 -12.31
CA GLU A 52 5.99 -0.96 -13.06
C GLU A 52 5.22 0.08 -12.24
N CYS A 53 4.99 -0.19 -10.94
CA CYS A 53 4.47 0.80 -10.00
C CYS A 53 5.37 2.04 -9.91
N ALA A 54 6.69 1.83 -9.74
CA ALA A 54 7.63 2.94 -9.58
C ALA A 54 7.70 3.83 -10.81
N GLU A 55 7.70 3.23 -12.01
CA GLU A 55 7.66 3.95 -13.29
C GLU A 55 6.37 4.77 -13.44
N ARG A 56 5.22 4.21 -13.03
CA ARG A 56 3.93 4.89 -13.15
C ARG A 56 3.78 6.08 -12.20
N TYR A 57 4.28 5.97 -10.97
CA TYR A 57 3.96 6.91 -9.88
C TYR A 57 5.16 7.74 -9.38
N SER A 58 6.33 7.69 -10.05
CA SER A 58 7.48 8.61 -9.86
C SER A 58 7.81 8.92 -8.39
N LEU A 59 8.29 7.91 -7.68
CA LEU A 59 8.26 7.83 -6.21
C LEU A 59 9.37 8.65 -5.52
N ASN A 60 8.99 9.45 -4.51
CA ASN A 60 9.85 9.82 -3.37
C ASN A 60 9.47 8.93 -2.18
N LEU A 61 10.35 8.01 -1.79
CA LEU A 61 10.07 7.00 -0.76
C LEU A 61 10.61 7.42 0.62
N GLN A 62 9.77 7.30 1.64
CA GLN A 62 10.21 7.34 3.04
C GLN A 62 9.71 6.08 3.76
N LYS A 63 10.63 5.30 4.33
CA LYS A 63 10.27 4.10 5.12
C LYS A 63 9.62 4.56 6.43
N LEU A 64 8.40 4.12 6.68
CA LEU A 64 7.74 4.27 7.98
C LEU A 64 8.31 3.27 9.00
N PRO A 65 8.25 3.57 10.31
CA PRO A 65 8.66 2.62 11.36
C PRO A 65 7.93 1.28 11.22
N GLU A 66 8.57 0.20 11.66
CA GLU A 66 7.95 -1.13 11.69
C GLU A 66 6.84 -1.16 12.75
N GLU A 67 5.66 -1.68 12.38
CA GLU A 67 4.53 -1.84 13.28
C GLU A 67 4.34 -3.32 13.66
N PRO A 68 4.02 -3.65 14.93
CA PRO A 68 3.73 -5.01 15.35
C PRO A 68 2.39 -5.51 14.78
N PHE A 69 2.24 -6.84 14.72
CA PHE A 69 1.10 -7.66 14.26
C PHE A 69 -0.23 -6.91 14.01
N ALA A 70 -0.78 -7.04 12.80
CA ALA A 70 -2.07 -6.46 12.42
C ALA A 70 -3.19 -7.51 12.49
N ASP A 71 -4.23 -7.24 13.29
CA ASP A 71 -5.49 -7.99 13.35
C ASP A 71 -6.69 -7.07 13.03
N ASN A 72 -7.92 -7.56 13.21
CA ASN A 72 -9.16 -6.80 12.99
C ASN A 72 -9.30 -5.55 13.90
N ALA A 73 -8.39 -5.34 14.87
CA ALA A 73 -8.28 -4.12 15.67
C ALA A 73 -7.34 -3.07 15.04
N SER A 74 -6.95 -3.23 13.77
CA SER A 74 -6.03 -2.32 13.07
C SER A 74 -6.67 -0.98 12.64
N VAL A 75 -7.99 -0.87 12.50
CA VAL A 75 -8.64 0.37 12.02
C VAL A 75 -8.33 1.60 12.89
N PRO A 76 -8.43 1.57 14.24
CA PRO A 76 -8.02 2.69 15.09
C PRO A 76 -6.53 3.06 14.96
N ARG A 77 -5.66 2.05 14.80
CA ARG A 77 -4.22 2.24 14.60
C ARG A 77 -3.94 2.93 13.27
N ILE A 78 -4.50 2.40 12.18
CA ILE A 78 -4.38 2.97 10.84
C ILE A 78 -4.94 4.39 10.81
N ARG A 79 -6.09 4.67 11.45
CA ARG A 79 -6.61 6.03 11.57
C ARG A 79 -5.60 6.97 12.22
N THR A 80 -5.01 6.56 13.33
CA THR A 80 -3.98 7.33 14.05
C THR A 80 -2.74 7.58 13.17
N THR A 81 -2.27 6.55 12.48
CA THR A 81 -1.11 6.63 11.59
C THR A 81 -1.38 7.55 10.40
N LEU A 82 -2.55 7.44 9.76
CA LEU A 82 -2.96 8.31 8.65
C LEU A 82 -3.08 9.78 9.10
N THR A 83 -3.68 10.06 10.25
CA THR A 83 -3.74 11.42 10.82
C THR A 83 -2.32 11.98 10.99
N LYS A 84 -1.42 11.24 11.65
CA LYS A 84 -0.04 11.69 11.84
C LYS A 84 0.69 11.90 10.52
N ILE A 85 0.53 11.01 9.55
CA ILE A 85 1.17 11.16 8.23
C ILE A 85 0.68 12.44 7.54
N THR A 86 -0.63 12.65 7.49
CA THR A 86 -1.22 13.82 6.79
C THR A 86 -0.94 15.16 7.48
N GLU A 87 -0.69 15.15 8.79
CA GLU A 87 -0.28 16.31 9.57
C GLU A 87 1.21 16.65 9.44
N ASN A 88 2.08 15.63 9.37
CA ASN A 88 3.54 15.82 9.42
C ASN A 88 4.21 15.89 8.05
N TYR A 89 3.59 15.36 7.01
CA TYR A 89 4.11 15.40 5.65
C TYR A 89 3.25 16.30 4.79
N ALA A 90 3.87 17.06 3.89
CA ALA A 90 3.19 17.91 2.92
C ALA A 90 3.27 17.30 1.51
N GLY A 91 2.38 17.75 0.63
CA GLY A 91 2.32 17.25 -0.74
C GLY A 91 1.68 15.87 -0.86
N ASP A 92 1.89 15.30 -2.03
CA ASP A 92 1.39 14.01 -2.48
C ASP A 92 2.10 12.85 -1.75
N ILE A 93 1.32 11.86 -1.30
CA ILE A 93 1.82 10.78 -0.43
C ILE A 93 1.54 9.42 -1.08
N LEU A 94 2.53 8.53 -1.12
CA LEU A 94 2.34 7.14 -1.49
C LEU A 94 2.61 6.23 -0.28
N LEU A 95 1.64 5.39 0.04
CA LEU A 95 1.66 4.42 1.12
C LEU A 95 1.76 3.02 0.52
N VAL A 96 2.77 2.24 0.92
CA VAL A 96 2.87 0.81 0.55
C VAL A 96 2.55 -0.03 1.78
N SER A 97 1.62 -0.97 1.66
CA SER A 97 1.20 -1.81 2.80
C SER A 97 0.66 -3.19 2.40
N HIS A 98 0.03 -3.89 3.35
CA HIS A 98 -0.59 -5.20 3.18
C HIS A 98 -2.10 -5.09 2.96
N ALA A 99 -2.73 -6.14 2.43
CA ALA A 99 -4.16 -6.12 2.09
C ALA A 99 -5.07 -5.66 3.25
N PRO A 100 -4.91 -6.15 4.50
CA PRO A 100 -5.76 -5.71 5.60
C PRO A 100 -5.57 -4.24 5.97
N ALA A 101 -4.33 -3.75 5.92
CA ALA A 101 -4.03 -2.35 6.19
C ALA A 101 -4.63 -1.44 5.10
N ILE A 102 -4.57 -1.83 3.82
CA ILE A 102 -5.26 -1.11 2.74
C ILE A 102 -6.77 -1.11 2.95
N GLY A 103 -7.36 -2.26 3.36
CA GLY A 103 -8.78 -2.34 3.72
C GLY A 103 -9.15 -1.38 4.85
N ALA A 104 -8.32 -1.28 5.88
CA ALA A 104 -8.52 -0.32 6.96
C ALA A 104 -8.38 1.15 6.50
N ILE A 105 -7.50 1.46 5.53
CA ILE A 105 -7.43 2.80 4.92
C ILE A 105 -8.77 3.12 4.22
N HIS A 106 -9.33 2.16 3.47
CA HIS A 106 -10.62 2.34 2.80
C HIS A 106 -11.74 2.53 3.82
N GLU A 107 -11.73 1.80 4.94
CA GLU A 107 -12.71 2.00 6.00
C GLU A 107 -12.58 3.39 6.66
N VAL A 108 -11.35 3.86 6.89
CA VAL A 108 -11.11 5.16 7.52
C VAL A 108 -11.60 6.34 6.67
N TRP A 109 -11.43 6.27 5.34
CA TRP A 109 -11.72 7.38 4.43
C TRP A 109 -13.03 7.24 3.63
N GLU A 110 -13.47 6.02 3.33
CA GLU A 110 -14.70 5.74 2.56
C GLU A 110 -15.79 5.03 3.36
N ASN A 111 -15.52 4.70 4.63
CA ASN A 111 -16.45 3.94 5.47
C ASN A 111 -16.83 2.57 4.87
N CYS A 112 -15.92 1.98 4.09
CA CYS A 112 -16.08 0.67 3.48
C CYS A 112 -14.75 -0.10 3.50
N TYR A 113 -14.73 -1.30 4.10
CA TYR A 113 -13.53 -2.13 4.17
C TYR A 113 -13.39 -2.98 2.90
N ILE A 114 -12.45 -2.62 2.02
CA ILE A 114 -12.20 -3.33 0.75
C ILE A 114 -10.72 -3.72 0.69
N THR A 115 -10.44 -5.02 0.61
CA THR A 115 -9.07 -5.49 0.32
C THR A 115 -8.80 -5.49 -1.18
N VAL A 116 -7.54 -5.33 -1.56
CA VAL A 116 -7.13 -5.19 -2.97
C VAL A 116 -6.04 -6.18 -3.35
N GLY A 117 -5.88 -6.43 -4.65
CA GLY A 117 -4.84 -7.31 -5.19
C GLY A 117 -3.43 -6.78 -5.00
N GLN A 118 -2.44 -7.67 -5.11
CA GLN A 118 -1.01 -7.36 -5.09
C GLN A 118 -0.66 -6.37 -6.19
N ALA A 119 0.21 -5.42 -5.84
CA ALA A 119 0.64 -4.32 -6.71
C ALA A 119 -0.49 -3.45 -7.28
N THR A 120 -1.73 -3.56 -6.77
CA THR A 120 -2.81 -2.66 -7.18
C THR A 120 -2.80 -1.38 -6.37
N VAL A 121 -3.40 -0.32 -6.94
CA VAL A 121 -3.37 1.03 -6.37
C VAL A 121 -4.79 1.54 -6.12
N SER A 122 -5.00 2.11 -4.94
CA SER A 122 -6.15 2.96 -4.63
C SER A 122 -5.70 4.40 -4.48
N LYS A 123 -6.48 5.35 -5.00
CA LYS A 123 -6.17 6.78 -4.91
C LYS A 123 -7.25 7.54 -4.16
N PHE A 124 -6.80 8.35 -3.21
CA PHE A 124 -7.62 9.25 -2.42
C PHE A 124 -7.19 10.69 -2.69
N VAL A 125 -8.13 11.63 -2.65
CA VAL A 125 -7.87 13.06 -2.76
C VAL A 125 -8.41 13.78 -1.52
N GLU A 126 -7.59 14.60 -0.89
CA GLU A 126 -7.98 15.44 0.26
C GLU A 126 -8.90 16.55 -0.23
N ILE A 127 -10.23 16.41 -0.08
CA ILE A 127 -11.22 17.39 -0.54
C ILE A 127 -11.44 18.54 0.46
N GLU A 128 -11.16 18.29 1.74
CA GLU A 128 -11.12 19.28 2.81
C GLU A 128 -10.06 18.83 3.81
N LYS A 129 -9.59 19.70 4.72
CA LYS A 129 -8.56 19.31 5.68
C LYS A 129 -8.98 18.06 6.47
N GLY A 130 -8.25 16.96 6.27
CA GLY A 130 -8.51 15.66 6.92
C GLY A 130 -9.71 14.87 6.35
N LYS A 131 -10.39 15.36 5.32
CA LYS A 131 -11.45 14.62 4.61
C LYS A 131 -10.96 14.19 3.24
N PHE A 132 -11.10 12.90 2.97
CA PHE A 132 -10.62 12.28 1.76
C PHE A 132 -11.78 11.69 0.98
N ARG A 133 -11.61 11.59 -0.34
CA ARG A 133 -12.50 10.90 -1.25
C ARG A 133 -11.69 9.95 -2.12
N LEU A 134 -12.12 8.71 -2.24
CA LEU A 134 -11.61 7.68 -3.13
C LEU A 134 -12.00 8.02 -4.57
N GLU A 135 -11.00 8.10 -5.44
CA GLU A 135 -11.21 8.27 -6.88
C GLU A 135 -11.27 6.95 -7.62
N PHE A 136 -10.39 6.01 -7.26
CA PHE A 136 -10.37 4.66 -7.79
C PHE A 136 -9.73 3.70 -6.79
N THR A 137 -10.04 2.42 -6.94
CA THR A 137 -9.49 1.35 -6.11
C THR A 137 -9.12 0.14 -6.96
N ALA A 138 -8.16 -0.66 -6.48
CA ALA A 138 -7.68 -1.87 -7.14
C ALA A 138 -7.23 -1.65 -8.61
N ASP A 139 -6.70 -0.46 -8.94
CA ASP A 139 -6.18 -0.18 -10.27
C ASP A 139 -4.93 -1.04 -10.53
N ALA A 140 -4.99 -1.81 -11.61
CA ALA A 140 -3.91 -2.67 -12.10
C ALA A 140 -3.48 -2.27 -13.53
N SER A 141 -3.96 -1.12 -14.04
CA SER A 141 -3.74 -0.71 -15.43
C SER A 141 -2.26 -0.57 -15.81
N HIS A 142 -1.40 -0.28 -14.83
CA HIS A 142 0.04 -0.16 -14.97
C HIS A 142 0.78 -1.50 -15.04
N LEU A 143 0.14 -2.62 -14.67
CA LEU A 143 0.77 -3.93 -14.66
C LEU A 143 0.77 -4.57 -16.06
N SER A 144 1.89 -5.15 -16.46
CA SER A 144 1.96 -5.93 -17.71
C SER A 144 1.15 -7.22 -17.61
N GLU A 145 1.14 -7.85 -16.44
CA GLU A 145 0.43 -9.09 -16.11
C GLU A 145 -0.61 -8.85 -15.02
N LYS A 146 -1.90 -9.03 -15.36
CA LYS A 146 -3.03 -8.64 -14.48
C LYS A 146 -3.75 -9.85 -13.87
N GLU A 147 -3.30 -11.06 -14.17
CA GLU A 147 -3.90 -12.31 -13.72
C GLU A 147 -3.48 -12.67 -12.30
N ASN A 148 -4.36 -13.31 -11.53
CA ASN A 148 -4.05 -13.86 -10.20
C ASN A 148 -3.31 -12.89 -9.26
N LEU A 149 -3.84 -11.67 -9.10
CA LEU A 149 -3.30 -10.67 -8.17
C LEU A 149 -3.65 -10.95 -6.70
N ARG A 150 -4.28 -12.09 -6.38
CA ARG A 150 -4.58 -12.54 -5.01
C ARG A 150 -5.26 -11.47 -4.14
N PRO A 151 -6.48 -11.01 -4.48
CA PRO A 151 -7.19 -9.98 -3.71
C PRO A 151 -7.51 -10.38 -2.25
N PHE A 152 -7.29 -11.65 -1.90
CA PHE A 152 -7.42 -12.23 -0.57
C PHE A 152 -6.26 -13.19 -0.31
#